data_AF-A0A427B2I0-F1
#
_entry.id   AF-A0A427B2I0-F1
#
_cell.length_a   1.000
_cell.length_b   1.000
_cell.length_c   1.000
_cell.angle_alpha   90.00
_cell.angle_beta   90.00
_cell.angle_gamma   90.00
#
_symmetry.space_group_name_H-M   'P 1'
#
loop_
_entity.id
_entity.type
_entity.pdbx_description
1 polymer ?
#
loop_
_entity_poly.entity_id
_entity_poly.type
_entity_poly.pdbx_seq_one_letter_code
_entity_poly.pdbx_strand_id
1 'polypeptide(L)'
;MSDDGERTCPLCAEEMDLTDQQLKPCKCGYEICIWCWHHIIEMAEKEDTEARCPACRTPYDKDRVLKVAAANSERIIAEMYSEKKQKSQRAKTKISAEAMKHLSTVRVMQKNLVYITGLPTNLCDENILERKEYFGQYGKVLKVSISRPAGTSFQKTSNSAFGVYITYAKDEEAVRCIQAVHNFVLEGKSLRACYGTTKYCRAWLRNMTCSNPDCLYLHDIGSQEDSFTKDEIISAYTRYFLPHTFCMCDDFLTC
;
A
#
# COMPACT_ATOMS: atom_id res chain seq x y z
N MET A 1 10.94 -33.26 -19.42
CA MET A 1 12.13 -32.63 -18.86
C MET A 1 12.68 -31.67 -19.90
N SER A 2 12.49 -30.37 -19.71
CA SER A 2 13.19 -29.30 -20.46
C SER A 2 13.20 -28.04 -19.59
N ASP A 3 14.31 -27.90 -18.87
CA ASP A 3 15.04 -26.66 -18.61
C ASP A 3 14.28 -25.43 -18.06
N ASP A 4 14.03 -25.44 -16.75
CA ASP A 4 13.50 -24.31 -15.96
C ASP A 4 14.63 -23.40 -15.40
N GLY A 5 15.78 -23.38 -16.07
CA GLY A 5 17.03 -22.75 -15.59
C GLY A 5 17.46 -21.46 -16.29
N GLU A 6 16.76 -21.01 -17.34
CA GLU A 6 17.26 -19.98 -18.27
C GLU A 6 16.78 -18.54 -18.01
N ARG A 7 16.04 -18.25 -16.93
CA ARG A 7 15.44 -16.90 -16.72
C ARG A 7 15.87 -16.16 -15.46
N THR A 8 16.89 -16.62 -14.75
CA THR A 8 17.36 -15.97 -13.51
C THR A 8 18.71 -15.32 -13.69
N CYS A 9 18.88 -14.13 -13.12
CA CYS A 9 20.13 -13.39 -13.17
C CYS A 9 21.22 -14.17 -12.42
N PRO A 10 22.38 -14.43 -13.03
CA PRO A 10 23.44 -15.23 -12.41
C PRO A 10 24.16 -14.51 -11.25
N LEU A 11 23.86 -13.22 -11.01
CA LEU A 11 24.48 -12.43 -9.95
C LEU A 11 23.59 -12.30 -8.70
N CYS A 12 22.27 -12.11 -8.88
CA CYS A 12 21.33 -11.93 -7.77
C CYS A 12 20.31 -13.05 -7.63
N ALA A 13 20.32 -14.03 -8.53
CA ALA A 13 19.35 -15.13 -8.59
C ALA A 13 17.88 -14.70 -8.77
N GLU A 14 17.63 -13.45 -9.20
CA GLU A 14 16.29 -12.90 -9.43
C GLU A 14 15.80 -13.19 -10.85
N GLU A 15 14.48 -13.35 -11.03
CA GLU A 15 13.87 -13.59 -12.34
C GLU A 15 14.00 -12.35 -13.24
N MET A 16 14.53 -12.52 -14.45
CA MET A 16 14.77 -11.47 -15.43
C MET A 16 13.47 -11.13 -16.18
N ASP A 17 13.03 -9.87 -16.09
CA ASP A 17 11.85 -9.39 -16.81
C ASP A 17 12.12 -9.15 -18.31
N LEU A 18 11.11 -8.72 -19.08
CA LEU A 18 11.26 -8.48 -20.52
C LEU A 18 12.26 -7.36 -20.84
N THR A 19 12.49 -6.45 -19.91
CA THR A 19 13.45 -5.34 -20.04
C THR A 19 14.86 -5.85 -19.80
N ASP A 20 15.04 -6.70 -18.78
CA ASP A 20 16.30 -7.36 -18.44
C ASP A 20 16.80 -8.25 -19.58
N GLN A 21 15.91 -9.02 -20.21
CA GLN A 21 16.25 -9.90 -21.34
C GLN A 21 16.65 -9.13 -22.61
N GLN A 22 16.22 -7.88 -22.75
CA GLN A 22 16.60 -7.01 -23.86
C GLN A 22 17.91 -6.26 -23.59
N LEU A 23 18.35 -6.19 -22.33
CA LEU A 23 19.62 -5.60 -21.98
C LEU A 23 20.75 -6.55 -22.42
N LYS A 24 21.43 -6.17 -23.51
CA LYS A 24 22.61 -6.88 -24.01
C LYS A 24 23.87 -6.03 -23.83
N PRO A 25 24.34 -5.87 -22.58
CA PRO A 25 25.37 -4.89 -22.25
C PRO A 25 26.74 -5.32 -22.79
N CYS A 26 26.96 -6.63 -22.96
CA CYS A 26 28.20 -7.18 -23.50
C CYS A 26 27.98 -8.00 -24.78
N LYS A 27 28.96 -8.00 -25.69
CA LYS A 27 28.93 -8.81 -26.93
C LYS A 27 29.21 -10.30 -26.67
N CYS A 28 29.68 -10.66 -25.48
CA CYS A 28 29.97 -12.05 -25.12
C CYS A 28 28.70 -12.88 -24.86
N GLY A 29 27.52 -12.26 -24.84
CA GLY A 29 26.25 -12.95 -24.59
C GLY A 29 26.00 -13.24 -23.11
N TYR A 30 26.79 -12.69 -22.19
CA TYR A 30 26.54 -12.80 -20.76
C TYR A 30 25.38 -11.87 -20.36
N GLU A 31 24.29 -12.49 -19.91
CA GLU A 31 23.03 -11.82 -19.54
C GLU A 31 22.98 -11.64 -18.01
N ILE A 32 22.64 -10.42 -17.60
CA ILE A 32 22.46 -10.00 -16.21
C ILE A 32 21.29 -9.03 -16.17
N CYS A 33 20.57 -8.96 -15.05
CA CYS A 33 19.49 -7.99 -14.92
C CYS A 33 20.01 -6.54 -14.93
N ILE A 34 19.10 -5.61 -15.22
CA ILE A 34 19.35 -4.17 -15.30
C ILE A 34 19.94 -3.63 -14.00
N TRP A 35 19.41 -4.07 -12.86
CA TRP A 35 19.90 -3.66 -11.55
C TRP A 35 21.37 -4.04 -11.32
N CYS A 36 21.75 -5.29 -11.64
CA CYS A 36 23.14 -5.73 -11.50
C CYS A 36 24.07 -5.01 -12.47
N TRP A 37 23.62 -4.72 -13.69
CA TRP A 37 24.40 -3.91 -14.64
C TRP A 37 24.64 -2.49 -14.11
N HIS A 38 23.61 -1.81 -13.62
CA HIS A 38 23.74 -0.48 -12.99
C HIS A 38 24.68 -0.51 -11.79
N HIS A 39 24.55 -1.52 -10.93
CA HIS A 39 25.39 -1.67 -9.75
C HIS A 39 26.88 -1.82 -10.12
N ILE A 40 27.22 -2.58 -11.17
CA ILE A 40 28.60 -2.71 -11.65
C ILE A 40 29.14 -1.38 -12.18
N ILE A 41 28.31 -0.59 -12.86
CA ILE A 41 28.70 0.74 -13.37
C ILE A 41 28.98 1.69 -12.21
N GLU A 42 28.09 1.75 -11.22
CA GLU A 42 28.22 2.64 -10.06
C GLU A 42 29.41 2.28 -9.17
N MET A 43 29.67 0.98 -8.96
CA MET A 43 30.82 0.53 -8.18
C MET A 43 32.14 0.89 -8.88
N ALA A 44 32.21 0.71 -10.20
CA ALA A 44 33.38 1.10 -10.97
C ALA A 44 33.63 2.61 -10.92
N GLU A 45 32.58 3.43 -10.97
CA GLU A 45 32.68 4.89 -10.85
C GLU A 45 33.15 5.33 -9.45
N LYS A 46 32.71 4.65 -8.38
CA LYS A 46 33.16 4.93 -7.00
C LYS A 46 34.61 4.55 -6.75
N GLU A 47 35.09 3.51 -7.42
CA GLU A 47 36.47 3.02 -7.30
C GLU A 47 37.43 3.67 -8.31
N ASP A 48 36.97 4.62 -9.12
CA ASP A 48 37.70 5.23 -10.24
C ASP A 48 38.29 4.18 -11.22
N THR A 49 37.52 3.11 -11.45
CA THR A 49 37.88 2.00 -12.34
C THR A 49 36.90 1.85 -13.51
N GLU A 50 37.28 1.09 -14.53
CA GLU A 50 36.40 0.81 -15.67
C GLU A 50 35.40 -0.31 -15.35
N ALA A 51 34.11 -0.05 -15.57
CA ALA A 51 33.06 -1.05 -15.43
C ALA A 51 33.23 -2.17 -16.46
N ARG A 52 33.38 -3.42 -16.00
CA ARG A 52 33.72 -4.58 -16.84
C ARG A 52 32.71 -5.71 -16.70
N CYS A 53 32.54 -6.48 -17.77
CA CYS A 53 31.69 -7.67 -17.76
C CYS A 53 32.22 -8.73 -16.77
N PRO A 54 31.38 -9.28 -15.88
CA PRO A 54 31.80 -10.31 -14.92
C PRO A 54 32.33 -11.59 -15.59
N ALA A 55 31.79 -11.95 -16.76
CA ALA A 55 32.20 -13.16 -17.46
C ALA A 55 33.48 -12.98 -18.30
N CYS A 56 33.54 -11.94 -19.14
CA CYS A 56 34.64 -11.79 -20.12
C CYS A 56 35.60 -10.63 -19.81
N ARG A 57 35.36 -9.87 -18.73
CA ARG A 57 36.15 -8.71 -18.28
C ARG A 57 36.31 -7.57 -19.30
N THR A 58 35.58 -7.63 -20.42
CA THR A 58 35.53 -6.56 -21.42
C THR A 58 34.84 -5.33 -20.81
N PRO A 59 35.41 -4.13 -20.93
CA PRO A 59 34.79 -2.91 -20.44
C PRO A 59 33.46 -2.66 -21.15
N TYR A 60 32.46 -2.19 -20.41
CA TYR A 60 31.18 -1.83 -20.98
C TYR A 60 31.29 -0.55 -21.81
N ASP A 61 30.76 -0.62 -23.03
CA ASP A 61 30.68 0.53 -23.94
C ASP A 61 29.45 1.36 -23.59
N LYS A 62 29.64 2.39 -22.77
CA LYS A 62 28.57 3.28 -22.27
C LYS A 62 27.74 3.87 -23.43
N ASP A 63 28.39 4.28 -24.51
CA ASP A 63 27.74 4.85 -25.70
C ASP A 63 26.89 3.83 -26.46
N ARG A 64 27.35 2.58 -26.58
CA ARG A 64 26.58 1.53 -27.27
C ARG A 64 25.34 1.12 -26.49
N VAL A 65 25.43 1.01 -25.16
CA VAL A 65 24.29 0.63 -24.31
C VAL A 65 23.22 1.72 -24.30
N LEU A 66 23.64 2.99 -24.20
CA LEU A 66 22.72 4.14 -24.28
C LEU A 66 22.07 4.27 -25.66
N LYS A 67 22.79 3.98 -26.76
CA LYS A 67 22.23 3.99 -28.12
C LYS A 67 21.22 2.88 -28.38
N VAL A 68 21.42 1.69 -27.80
CA VAL A 68 20.44 0.58 -27.90
C VAL A 68 19.19 0.89 -27.07
N ALA A 69 19.36 1.47 -25.88
CA ALA A 69 18.24 1.97 -25.07
C ALA A 69 17.48 3.12 -25.77
N ALA A 70 18.18 4.03 -26.45
CA ALA A 70 17.59 5.12 -27.21
C ALA A 70 16.91 4.66 -28.51
N ALA A 71 17.47 3.70 -29.24
CA ALA A 71 16.85 3.15 -30.46
C ALA A 71 15.54 2.38 -30.18
N ASN A 72 15.40 1.82 -28.98
CA ASN A 72 14.16 1.18 -28.53
C ASN A 72 13.12 2.21 -28.03
N SER A 73 13.48 3.46 -27.80
CA SER A 73 12.57 4.48 -27.25
C SER A 73 11.43 4.87 -28.18
N GLU A 74 11.63 4.91 -29.51
CA GLU A 74 10.59 5.29 -30.48
C GLU A 74 9.49 4.22 -30.62
N ARG A 75 9.86 2.93 -30.56
CA ARG A 75 8.89 1.82 -30.52
C ARG A 75 8.14 1.79 -29.19
N ILE A 76 8.84 2.06 -28.09
CA ILE A 76 8.26 2.14 -26.74
C ILE A 76 7.30 3.32 -26.61
N ILE A 77 7.54 4.49 -27.23
CA ILE A 77 6.61 5.64 -27.17
C ILE A 77 5.34 5.37 -28.01
N ALA A 78 5.45 4.71 -29.16
CA ALA A 78 4.31 4.33 -30.00
C ALA A 78 3.44 3.24 -29.33
N GLU A 79 4.08 2.26 -28.68
CA GLU A 79 3.40 1.28 -27.82
C GLU A 79 2.83 1.93 -26.57
N MET A 80 3.52 2.88 -25.91
CA MET A 80 3.01 3.62 -24.75
C MET A 80 1.82 4.54 -25.09
N TYR A 81 1.74 5.12 -26.29
CA TYR A 81 0.60 5.95 -26.71
C TYR A 81 -0.63 5.11 -27.10
N SER A 82 -0.41 3.93 -27.70
CA SER A 82 -1.48 2.96 -27.95
C SER A 82 -1.93 2.23 -26.67
N GLU A 83 -1.00 1.96 -25.75
CA GLU A 83 -1.28 1.46 -24.39
C GLU A 83 -1.95 2.51 -23.50
N LYS A 84 -1.63 3.81 -23.57
CA LYS A 84 -2.35 4.84 -22.78
C LYS A 84 -3.81 4.96 -23.20
N LYS A 85 -4.13 4.73 -24.48
CA LYS A 85 -5.52 4.71 -24.97
C LYS A 85 -6.25 3.39 -24.65
N GLN A 86 -5.52 2.30 -24.35
CA GLN A 86 -6.10 1.03 -23.87
C GLN A 86 -6.05 0.85 -22.34
N LYS A 87 -5.10 1.45 -21.60
CA LYS A 87 -4.94 1.37 -20.14
C LYS A 87 -5.91 2.26 -19.38
N SER A 88 -6.54 3.25 -20.03
CA SER A 88 -7.77 3.86 -19.49
C SER A 88 -8.99 2.93 -19.59
N GLN A 89 -8.87 1.77 -20.27
CA GLN A 89 -9.94 0.77 -20.41
C GLN A 89 -9.55 -0.67 -20.00
N ARG A 90 -8.28 -0.93 -19.64
CA ARG A 90 -7.74 -2.23 -19.19
C ARG A 90 -7.08 -2.15 -17.81
N ALA A 91 -7.76 -1.51 -16.85
CA ALA A 91 -7.67 -1.92 -15.44
C ALA A 91 -8.41 -3.26 -15.22
N LYS A 92 -8.03 -4.28 -16.01
CA LYS A 92 -8.56 -5.65 -15.94
C LYS A 92 -7.43 -6.65 -16.23
N THR A 93 -6.32 -6.53 -15.52
CA THR A 93 -5.40 -7.67 -15.36
C THR A 93 -6.09 -8.66 -14.42
N LYS A 94 -6.42 -9.84 -14.96
CA LYS A 94 -6.93 -10.98 -14.19
C LYS A 94 -5.87 -11.34 -13.13
N ILE A 95 -6.09 -10.93 -11.90
CA ILE A 95 -5.35 -11.37 -10.71
C ILE A 95 -5.50 -12.91 -10.65
N SER A 96 -4.41 -13.65 -10.41
CA SER A 96 -4.47 -15.11 -10.30
C SER A 96 -5.37 -15.53 -9.14
N ALA A 97 -6.03 -16.68 -9.27
CA ALA A 97 -6.91 -17.19 -8.23
C ALA A 97 -6.16 -17.43 -6.89
N GLU A 98 -4.86 -17.76 -6.94
CA GLU A 98 -4.01 -17.85 -5.75
C GLU A 98 -3.81 -16.50 -5.08
N ALA A 99 -3.43 -15.45 -5.82
CA ALA A 99 -3.21 -14.11 -5.25
C ALA A 99 -4.50 -13.55 -4.61
N MET A 100 -5.66 -13.83 -5.22
CA MET A 100 -6.96 -13.38 -4.72
C MET A 100 -7.36 -14.06 -3.39
N LYS A 101 -6.90 -15.29 -3.13
CA LYS A 101 -7.10 -15.95 -1.82
C LYS A 101 -6.31 -15.27 -0.71
N HIS A 102 -5.07 -14.85 -0.99
CA HIS A 102 -4.23 -14.15 0.00
C HIS A 102 -4.82 -12.79 0.41
N LEU A 103 -5.47 -12.07 -0.50
CA LEU A 103 -6.09 -10.77 -0.20
C LEU A 103 -7.27 -10.85 0.78
N SER A 104 -7.86 -12.02 1.00
CA SER A 104 -9.00 -12.18 1.92
C SER A 104 -8.66 -11.88 3.39
N THR A 105 -7.40 -12.10 3.79
CA THR A 105 -6.93 -11.88 5.16
C THR A 105 -6.25 -10.52 5.34
N VAL A 106 -5.82 -9.90 4.24
CA VAL A 106 -5.17 -8.59 4.22
C VAL A 106 -6.13 -7.49 4.68
N ARG A 107 -5.58 -6.53 5.43
CA ARG A 107 -6.20 -5.23 5.71
C ARG A 107 -5.39 -4.16 5.03
N VAL A 108 -6.07 -3.19 4.46
CA VAL A 108 -5.41 -2.06 3.80
C VAL A 108 -5.71 -0.81 4.61
N MET A 109 -4.66 -0.13 5.06
CA MET A 109 -4.75 1.19 5.67
C MET A 109 -5.21 2.20 4.62
N GLN A 110 -6.03 3.16 5.04
CA GLN A 110 -6.52 4.22 4.16
C GLN A 110 -6.11 5.56 4.76
N LYS A 111 -5.27 6.31 4.04
CA LYS A 111 -4.65 7.55 4.53
C LYS A 111 -5.66 8.69 4.72
N ASN A 112 -6.80 8.66 4.03
CA ASN A 112 -7.92 9.58 4.23
C ASN A 112 -9.01 9.07 5.19
N LEU A 113 -8.86 7.88 5.78
CA LEU A 113 -9.84 7.28 6.68
C LEU A 113 -9.35 7.36 8.12
N VAL A 114 -10.18 7.88 9.02
CA VAL A 114 -9.89 7.94 10.45
C VAL A 114 -10.82 6.99 11.19
N TYR A 115 -10.26 6.15 12.05
CA TYR A 115 -10.97 5.31 13.00
C TYR A 115 -10.85 5.89 14.41
N ILE A 116 -11.98 6.09 15.07
CA ILE A 116 -12.07 6.73 16.39
C ILE A 116 -12.83 5.82 17.34
N THR A 117 -12.27 5.57 18.53
CA THR A 117 -12.93 4.87 19.63
C THR A 117 -12.96 5.72 20.89
N GLY A 118 -13.88 5.38 21.80
CA GLY A 118 -14.05 6.07 23.07
C GLY A 118 -15.06 7.22 23.03
N LEU A 119 -15.72 7.46 21.89
CA LEU A 119 -16.78 8.47 21.80
C LEU A 119 -17.99 8.08 22.67
N PRO A 120 -18.58 9.04 23.40
CA PRO A 120 -19.76 8.79 24.21
C PRO A 120 -20.99 8.59 23.30
N THR A 121 -21.96 7.81 23.78
CA THR A 121 -23.08 7.33 22.96
C THR A 121 -24.03 8.42 22.53
N ASN A 122 -24.13 9.50 23.32
CA ASN A 122 -24.89 10.71 23.01
C ASN A 122 -24.37 11.48 21.79
N LEU A 123 -23.08 11.33 21.45
CA LEU A 123 -22.45 11.97 20.29
C LEU A 123 -22.32 11.05 19.07
N CYS A 124 -22.70 9.77 19.20
CA CYS A 124 -22.60 8.78 18.11
C CYS A 124 -23.77 8.90 17.10
N ASP A 125 -23.90 10.08 16.48
CA ASP A 125 -24.84 10.38 15.40
C ASP A 125 -24.08 10.93 14.17
N GLU A 126 -24.29 10.32 13.02
CA GLU A 126 -23.59 10.67 11.77
C GLU A 126 -23.77 12.16 11.40
N ASN A 127 -24.97 12.73 11.56
CA ASN A 127 -25.27 14.12 11.21
C ASN A 127 -24.69 15.13 12.21
N ILE A 128 -24.38 14.70 13.43
CA ILE A 128 -23.71 15.54 14.43
C ILE A 128 -22.21 15.53 14.16
N LEU A 129 -21.64 14.35 13.93
CA LEU A 129 -20.21 14.16 13.75
C LEU A 129 -19.67 14.83 12.48
N GLU A 130 -20.49 14.93 11.43
CA GLU A 130 -20.15 15.65 10.19
C GLU A 130 -20.08 17.17 10.33
N ARG A 131 -20.68 17.74 11.39
CA ARG A 131 -20.75 19.20 11.52
C ARG A 131 -19.40 19.80 11.81
N LYS A 132 -19.29 21.10 11.49
CA LYS A 132 -18.07 21.87 11.67
C LYS A 132 -17.68 22.03 13.13
N GLU A 133 -18.60 21.88 14.07
CA GLU A 133 -18.31 21.91 15.51
C GLU A 133 -17.63 20.61 15.99
N TYR A 134 -17.71 19.53 15.21
CA TYR A 134 -17.14 18.22 15.52
C TYR A 134 -16.04 17.88 14.50
N PHE A 135 -16.17 16.82 13.70
CA PHE A 135 -15.09 16.38 12.83
C PHE A 135 -15.01 17.16 11.52
N GLY A 136 -16.06 17.88 11.14
CA GLY A 136 -16.03 18.82 10.01
C GLY A 136 -15.04 19.99 10.19
N GLN A 137 -14.51 20.23 11.39
CA GLN A 137 -13.48 21.26 11.61
C GLN A 137 -12.12 20.89 10.99
N TYR A 138 -11.82 19.60 10.86
CA TYR A 138 -10.52 19.12 10.40
C TYR A 138 -10.42 19.05 8.87
N GLY A 139 -11.57 19.00 8.17
CA GLY A 139 -11.63 18.96 6.72
C GLY A 139 -13.01 18.61 6.17
N LYS A 140 -13.09 18.44 4.86
CA LYS A 140 -14.33 18.03 4.19
C LYS A 140 -14.60 16.55 4.44
N VAL A 141 -15.57 16.26 5.31
CA VAL A 141 -16.05 14.89 5.56
C VAL A 141 -16.86 14.42 4.35
N LEU A 142 -16.48 13.27 3.79
CA LEU A 142 -17.18 12.61 2.69
C LEU A 142 -18.19 11.58 3.20
N LYS A 143 -17.86 10.91 4.30
CA LYS A 143 -18.71 9.86 4.88
C LYS A 143 -18.38 9.64 6.34
N VAL A 144 -19.41 9.50 7.17
CA VAL A 144 -19.30 8.94 8.53
C VAL A 144 -19.97 7.57 8.56
N SER A 145 -19.37 6.62 9.27
CA SER A 145 -19.93 5.28 9.48
C SER A 145 -19.68 4.84 10.90
N ILE A 146 -20.74 4.45 11.61
CA ILE A 146 -20.66 4.04 13.01
C ILE A 146 -20.80 2.52 13.12
N SER A 147 -19.72 1.86 13.56
CA SER A 147 -19.72 0.43 13.86
C SER A 147 -20.30 0.19 15.25
N ARG A 148 -21.52 -0.35 15.29
CA ARG A 148 -22.16 -0.85 16.51
C ARG A 148 -21.89 -2.35 16.64
N PRO A 149 -21.39 -2.86 17.79
CA PRO A 149 -21.27 -4.30 17.98
C PRO A 149 -22.65 -4.95 17.83
N ALA A 150 -22.75 -5.95 16.95
CA ALA A 150 -24.00 -6.65 16.70
C ALA A 150 -24.28 -7.67 17.81
N GLY A 151 -25.09 -7.26 18.80
CA GLY A 151 -26.01 -8.10 19.60
C GLY A 151 -25.44 -9.24 20.46
N THR A 152 -25.62 -9.13 21.78
CA THR A 152 -26.27 -10.14 22.65
C THR A 152 -26.57 -9.49 24.00
N SER A 153 -27.85 -9.45 24.39
CA SER A 153 -28.37 -9.34 25.77
C SER A 153 -27.81 -8.23 26.69
N PHE A 154 -28.69 -7.28 27.02
CA PHE A 154 -28.88 -6.49 28.26
C PHE A 154 -28.00 -6.69 29.53
N GLN A 155 -26.72 -7.03 29.45
CA GLN A 155 -25.79 -6.78 30.55
C GLN A 155 -25.20 -5.39 30.35
N LYS A 156 -25.72 -4.46 31.16
CA LYS A 156 -25.14 -3.15 31.45
C LYS A 156 -23.75 -3.31 32.04
N THR A 157 -22.76 -3.69 31.22
CA THR A 157 -21.36 -3.41 31.49
C THR A 157 -21.01 -2.17 30.65
N SER A 158 -20.51 -1.14 31.32
CA SER A 158 -20.44 0.26 30.89
C SER A 158 -19.42 0.56 29.78
N ASN A 159 -19.11 -0.41 28.93
CA ASN A 159 -17.94 -0.36 28.03
C ASN A 159 -18.21 -0.85 26.60
N SER A 160 -19.41 -0.62 26.04
CA SER A 160 -19.60 -0.72 24.58
C SER A 160 -18.85 0.40 23.88
N ALA A 161 -17.59 0.14 23.50
CA ALA A 161 -16.79 1.05 22.70
C ALA A 161 -17.30 1.03 21.25
N PHE A 162 -18.06 2.06 20.86
CA PHE A 162 -18.42 2.28 19.47
C PHE A 162 -17.17 2.70 18.69
N GLY A 163 -17.05 2.16 17.46
CA GLY A 163 -16.02 2.55 16.52
C GLY A 163 -16.62 3.46 15.46
N VAL A 164 -16.10 4.68 15.32
CA VAL A 164 -16.52 5.63 14.31
C VAL A 164 -15.47 5.69 13.21
N TYR A 165 -15.91 5.59 11.96
CA TYR A 165 -15.08 5.77 10.78
C TYR A 165 -15.45 7.09 10.10
N ILE A 166 -14.47 7.91 9.81
CA ILE A 166 -14.64 9.21 9.14
C ILE A 166 -13.74 9.23 7.91
N THR A 167 -14.34 9.35 6.75
CA THR A 167 -13.63 9.47 5.47
C THR A 167 -13.53 10.94 5.10
N TYR A 168 -12.31 11.44 4.94
CA TYR A 168 -12.04 12.80 4.48
C TYR A 168 -11.80 12.87 2.96
N ALA A 169 -11.92 14.07 2.40
CA ALA A 169 -11.65 14.32 1.00
C ALA A 169 -10.15 14.27 0.67
N LYS A 170 -9.29 14.58 1.65
CA LYS A 170 -7.83 14.54 1.50
C LYS A 170 -7.14 13.86 2.68
N ASP A 171 -5.94 13.33 2.44
CA ASP A 171 -5.12 12.66 3.44
C ASP A 171 -4.66 13.64 4.54
N GLU A 172 -4.35 14.89 4.20
CA GLU A 172 -3.87 15.87 5.18
C GLU A 172 -4.96 16.30 6.18
N GLU A 173 -6.23 16.15 5.81
CA GLU A 173 -7.38 16.39 6.70
C GLU A 173 -7.48 15.28 7.76
N ALA A 174 -7.25 14.03 7.35
CA ALA A 174 -7.23 12.89 8.26
C ALA A 174 -6.06 12.99 9.26
N VAL A 175 -4.86 13.37 8.79
CA VAL A 175 -3.69 13.61 9.66
C VAL A 175 -4.02 14.63 10.75
N ARG A 176 -4.60 15.78 10.37
CA ARG A 176 -4.98 16.84 11.31
C ARG A 176 -6.01 16.35 12.33
N CYS A 177 -7.01 15.59 11.88
CA CYS A 177 -8.00 14.98 12.77
C CYS A 177 -7.33 14.04 13.78
N ILE A 178 -6.45 13.14 13.34
CA ILE A 178 -5.78 12.18 14.23
C ILE A 178 -4.94 12.92 15.26
N GLN A 179 -4.13 13.89 14.85
CA GLN A 179 -3.27 14.67 15.74
C GLN A 179 -4.04 15.43 16.82
N ALA A 180 -5.21 15.97 16.48
CA ALA A 180 -6.02 16.75 17.42
C ALA A 180 -6.87 15.86 18.36
N VAL A 181 -7.35 14.72 17.86
CA VAL A 181 -8.34 13.89 18.55
C VAL A 181 -7.69 12.77 19.36
N HIS A 182 -6.53 12.26 18.93
CA HIS A 182 -5.85 11.20 19.65
C HIS A 182 -5.45 11.66 21.05
N ASN A 183 -5.86 10.90 22.07
CA ASN A 183 -5.72 11.19 23.50
C ASN A 183 -6.53 12.41 24.01
N PHE A 184 -7.45 12.96 23.22
CA PHE A 184 -8.36 13.99 23.69
C PHE A 184 -9.29 13.44 24.78
N VAL A 185 -9.35 14.10 25.94
CA VAL A 185 -10.18 13.64 27.06
C VAL A 185 -11.57 14.26 26.99
N LEU A 186 -12.59 13.41 26.83
CA LEU A 186 -13.99 13.79 26.79
C LEU A 186 -14.78 13.02 27.86
N GLU A 187 -15.49 13.74 28.73
CA GLU A 187 -16.25 13.13 29.85
C GLU A 187 -15.42 12.16 30.73
N GLY A 188 -14.13 12.45 30.89
CA GLY A 188 -13.20 11.62 31.67
C GLY A 188 -12.68 10.36 30.94
N LYS A 189 -12.99 10.17 29.65
CA LYS A 189 -12.45 9.11 28.81
C LYS A 189 -11.59 9.69 27.68
N SER A 190 -10.43 9.11 27.45
CA SER A 190 -9.57 9.50 26.32
C SER A 190 -10.07 8.88 25.03
N LEU A 191 -10.18 9.70 23.98
CA LEU A 191 -10.45 9.26 22.62
C LEU A 191 -9.19 8.67 22.00
N ARG A 192 -9.34 7.60 21.23
CA ARG A 192 -8.25 7.04 20.43
C ARG A 192 -8.61 7.21 18.96
N ALA A 193 -7.86 8.07 18.27
CA ALA A 193 -7.96 8.24 16.82
C ALA A 193 -6.74 7.61 16.14
N CYS A 194 -6.95 6.94 15.02
CA CYS A 194 -5.91 6.37 14.19
C CYS A 194 -6.35 6.28 12.73
N TYR A 195 -5.44 5.94 11.81
CA TYR A 195 -5.86 5.59 10.45
C TYR A 195 -6.79 4.38 10.48
N GLY A 196 -7.85 4.45 9.69
CA GLY A 196 -8.75 3.35 9.47
C GLY A 196 -8.11 2.31 8.56
N THR A 197 -8.49 1.05 8.79
CA THR A 197 -8.18 -0.04 7.86
C THR A 197 -9.47 -0.58 7.28
N THR A 198 -9.41 -1.03 6.04
CA THR A 198 -10.54 -1.66 5.35
C THR A 198 -10.17 -3.04 4.83
N LYS A 199 -11.18 -3.80 4.44
CA LYS A 199 -11.05 -5.10 3.79
C LYS A 199 -11.33 -4.93 2.30
N TYR A 200 -10.85 -5.88 1.52
CA TYR A 200 -11.30 -6.04 0.15
C TYR A 200 -12.75 -6.50 0.09
N CYS A 201 -13.50 -6.00 -0.89
CA CYS A 201 -14.89 -6.41 -1.09
C CYS A 201 -14.96 -7.88 -1.51
N ARG A 202 -15.89 -8.61 -0.91
CA ARG A 202 -16.08 -10.04 -1.20
C ARG A 202 -16.48 -10.33 -2.64
N ALA A 203 -17.28 -9.45 -3.26
CA ALA A 203 -17.67 -9.59 -4.66
C ALA A 203 -16.46 -9.37 -5.58
N TRP A 204 -15.69 -8.31 -5.31
CA TRP A 204 -14.47 -8.01 -6.05
C TRP A 204 -13.40 -9.10 -5.90
N LEU A 205 -13.21 -9.65 -4.70
CA LEU A 205 -12.36 -10.82 -4.44
C LEU A 205 -12.83 -12.11 -5.13
N ARG A 206 -14.04 -12.15 -5.67
CA ARG A 206 -14.54 -13.25 -6.52
C ARG A 206 -14.50 -12.88 -8.00
N ASN A 207 -13.84 -11.78 -8.33
CA ASN A 207 -13.79 -11.22 -9.67
C ASN A 207 -15.20 -10.89 -10.21
N MET A 208 -16.13 -10.53 -9.32
CA MET A 208 -17.50 -10.10 -9.64
C MET A 208 -17.66 -8.59 -9.40
N THR A 209 -18.54 -7.95 -10.18
CA THR A 209 -18.93 -6.55 -9.95
C THR A 209 -19.74 -6.43 -8.66
N CYS A 210 -19.39 -5.47 -7.81
CA CYS A 210 -20.19 -5.19 -6.62
C CYS A 210 -21.45 -4.41 -7.00
N SER A 211 -22.61 -4.90 -6.58
CA SER A 211 -23.90 -4.22 -6.81
C SER A 211 -24.16 -3.06 -5.84
N ASN A 212 -23.34 -2.91 -4.80
CA ASN A 212 -23.48 -1.83 -3.84
C ASN A 212 -22.64 -0.61 -4.29
N PRO A 213 -23.28 0.49 -4.72
CA PRO A 213 -22.56 1.71 -5.11
C PRO A 213 -21.86 2.37 -3.91
N ASP A 214 -22.34 2.15 -2.68
CA ASP A 214 -21.81 2.72 -1.45
C ASP A 214 -20.92 1.73 -0.67
N CYS A 215 -20.35 0.74 -1.36
CA CYS A 215 -19.52 -0.30 -0.77
C CYS A 215 -18.33 0.32 -0.02
N LEU A 216 -18.24 0.05 1.29
CA LEU A 216 -17.17 0.54 2.16
C LEU A 216 -15.84 -0.25 2.02
N TYR A 217 -15.84 -1.27 1.18
CA TYR A 217 -14.71 -2.18 1.00
C TYR A 217 -13.99 -1.90 -0.32
N LEU A 218 -12.70 -2.21 -0.36
CA LEU A 218 -11.87 -1.92 -1.51
C LEU A 218 -12.27 -2.75 -2.75
N HIS A 219 -12.34 -2.05 -3.88
CA HIS A 219 -12.56 -2.60 -5.22
C HIS A 219 -11.32 -2.48 -6.12
N ASP A 220 -10.16 -2.21 -5.52
CA ASP A 220 -8.87 -2.11 -6.20
C ASP A 220 -7.77 -2.62 -5.26
N ILE A 221 -6.66 -3.07 -5.82
CA ILE A 221 -5.49 -3.55 -5.05
C ILE A 221 -4.90 -2.37 -4.27
N GLY A 222 -4.81 -2.50 -2.94
CA GLY A 222 -4.16 -1.52 -2.08
C GLY A 222 -2.65 -1.46 -2.33
N SER A 223 -2.03 -0.32 -2.01
CA SER A 223 -0.58 -0.19 -2.06
C SER A 223 0.07 -1.22 -1.12
N GLN A 224 1.27 -1.69 -1.47
CA GLN A 224 1.99 -2.66 -0.64
C GLN A 224 2.41 -2.05 0.71
N GLU A 225 2.73 -0.75 0.73
CA GLU A 225 3.10 0.00 1.93
C GLU A 225 1.96 0.15 2.95
N ASP A 226 0.71 0.15 2.47
CA ASP A 226 -0.49 0.29 3.31
C ASP A 226 -1.19 -1.06 3.54
N SER A 227 -0.68 -2.16 2.99
CA SER A 227 -1.27 -3.50 3.10
C SER A 227 -0.60 -4.31 4.19
N PHE A 228 -1.39 -4.74 5.18
CA PHE A 228 -0.90 -5.47 6.34
C PHE A 228 -1.65 -6.78 6.52
N THR A 229 -0.92 -7.84 6.87
CA THR A 229 -1.54 -9.06 7.41
C THR A 229 -1.99 -8.84 8.85
N LYS A 230 -2.89 -9.70 9.37
CA LYS A 230 -3.43 -9.56 10.73
C LYS A 230 -2.33 -9.44 11.80
N ASP A 231 -1.22 -10.15 11.62
CA ASP A 231 -0.11 -10.21 12.58
C ASP A 231 0.83 -8.98 12.47
N GLU A 232 0.96 -8.39 11.28
CA GLU A 232 1.77 -7.18 11.04
C GLU A 232 1.08 -5.89 11.48
N ILE A 233 -0.26 -5.87 11.51
CA ILE A 233 -1.04 -4.70 11.93
C ILE A 233 -0.59 -4.23 13.32
N ILE A 234 -0.37 -5.15 14.26
CA ILE A 234 0.06 -4.82 15.63
C ILE A 234 1.45 -4.15 15.63
N SER A 235 2.36 -4.61 14.77
CA SER A 235 3.70 -4.02 14.62
C SER A 235 3.67 -2.66 13.90
N ALA A 236 2.81 -2.52 12.88
CA ALA A 236 2.60 -1.28 12.15
C ALA A 236 1.94 -0.19 13.01
N TYR A 237 1.07 -0.57 13.95
CA TYR A 237 0.48 0.33 14.94
C TYR A 237 1.53 1.01 15.84
N THR A 238 2.69 0.41 16.05
CA THR A 238 3.78 1.05 16.82
C THR A 238 4.65 1.95 15.94
N ARG A 239 4.76 1.66 14.64
CA ARG A 239 5.69 2.32 13.71
C ARG A 239 5.12 3.59 13.06
N TYR A 240 3.83 3.61 12.73
CA TYR A 240 3.20 4.73 12.02
C TYR A 240 2.48 5.75 12.93
N PHE A 241 2.41 5.47 14.24
CA PHE A 241 1.65 6.29 15.20
C PHE A 241 2.52 7.16 16.13
N LEU A 242 3.81 7.32 15.83
CA LEU A 242 4.68 8.25 16.54
C LEU A 242 5.44 9.15 15.57
N PRO A 243 5.04 10.43 15.39
CA PRO A 243 6.02 11.49 15.35
C PRO A 243 6.40 11.82 16.79
N HIS A 244 7.55 11.33 17.25
CA HIS A 244 8.26 11.77 18.46
C HIS A 244 7.40 12.25 19.65
N THR A 245 6.95 11.32 20.51
CA THR A 245 7.03 11.45 21.98
C THR A 245 6.64 10.12 22.62
N PHE A 246 7.49 9.63 23.51
CA PHE A 246 7.29 8.50 24.41
C PHE A 246 5.85 8.38 24.96
N CYS A 247 5.25 7.19 24.90
CA CYS A 247 4.98 6.43 26.12
C CYS A 247 4.66 4.97 25.80
N MET A 248 5.37 4.06 26.46
CA MET A 248 4.99 2.66 26.58
C MET A 248 3.70 2.56 27.40
N CYS A 249 2.72 1.83 26.89
CA CYS A 249 1.82 1.04 27.72
C CYS A 249 1.79 -0.37 27.14
N ASP A 250 2.75 -1.17 27.59
CA ASP A 250 2.57 -2.61 27.81
C ASP A 250 1.30 -2.79 28.63
N ASP A 251 0.26 -3.43 28.07
CA ASP A 251 -0.79 -4.12 28.83
C ASP A 251 -1.69 -4.91 27.88
N PHE A 252 -1.12 -5.93 27.23
CA PHE A 252 -1.90 -7.04 26.66
C PHE A 252 -1.23 -8.38 26.96
N LEU A 253 -0.94 -8.59 28.25
CA LEU A 253 -0.74 -9.92 28.81
C LEU A 253 -1.46 -9.97 30.16
N THR A 254 -2.79 -10.16 30.15
CA THR A 254 -3.56 -10.88 31.20
C THR A 254 -5.07 -10.84 30.92
N CYS A 255 -5.58 -11.89 30.27
CA CYS A 255 -6.71 -12.73 30.68
C CYS A 255 -7.07 -13.67 29.53
#